data_AF-A0AAD9ZG65-F1
#
_entry.id   AF-A0AAD9ZG65-F1
#
_cell.length_a   1.000
_cell.length_b   1.000
_cell.length_c   1.000
_cell.angle_alpha   90.00
_cell.angle_beta   90.00
_cell.angle_gamma   90.00
#
_symmetry.space_group_name_H-M   'P 1'
#
loop_
_entity.id
_entity.type
_entity.pdbx_description
1 polymer ?
#
loop_
_entity_poly.entity_id
_entity_poly.type
_entity_poly.pdbx_seq_one_letter_code
_entity_poly.pdbx_strand_id
1 'polypeptide(L)'
;MAYRFQAPPASQQKTQMTSNTSPTFSTLGRSPSIGPPAYTTDDLQAARNEEQARWLHLMRIAIAAITLGTSIAVISCIAVSLKAYSDSHLGAEWLLPLWPLHVDLRPSHTVLGCGTTISVFSLVYLAAAFIPMPRKLHNLNIISSIFSFLALFATLFTTIYASDLTNNLADSTSSGTLNSWTCKWQGLDSAGAPARFIEICNEGTAALDLVIFLAIVEVLAVGATAWGWWIETRMKRVSVEGGKDEIQLV
;
A
#
# COMPACT_ATOMS: atom_id res chain seq x y z
N MET A 1 13.03 23.08 -0.74
CA MET A 1 11.77 23.84 -0.56
C MET A 1 11.22 23.52 0.81
N ALA A 2 11.25 24.50 1.71
CA ALA A 2 10.90 24.35 3.12
C ALA A 2 9.39 24.51 3.32
N TYR A 3 8.74 23.50 3.89
CA TYR A 3 7.33 23.55 4.27
C TYR A 3 7.19 24.32 5.59
N ARG A 4 6.74 25.57 5.54
CA ARG A 4 6.20 26.28 6.72
C ARG A 4 4.80 25.74 6.98
N PHE A 5 4.62 24.98 8.05
CA PHE A 5 3.30 24.69 8.58
C PHE A 5 2.86 25.85 9.48
N GLN A 6 1.86 26.57 9.02
CA GLN A 6 1.11 27.57 9.78
C GLN A 6 0.41 26.85 10.94
N ALA A 7 0.74 27.22 12.18
CA ALA A 7 0.06 26.72 13.37
C ALA A 7 -1.44 27.09 13.34
N PRO A 8 -2.35 26.20 13.74
CA PRO A 8 -3.75 26.56 13.95
C PRO A 8 -3.88 27.46 15.19
N PRO A 9 -4.78 28.47 15.18
CA PRO A 9 -4.99 29.33 16.34
C PRO A 9 -5.64 28.56 17.50
N ALA A 10 -4.99 28.62 18.65
CA ALA A 10 -5.55 28.22 19.93
C ALA A 10 -6.62 29.24 20.37
N SER A 11 -7.90 28.92 20.18
CA SER A 11 -9.06 29.47 20.88
C SER A 11 -10.29 28.70 20.39
N GLN A 12 -11.21 28.15 21.19
CA GLN A 12 -11.92 28.71 22.34
C GLN A 12 -12.41 27.55 23.22
N GLN A 13 -11.90 27.43 24.44
CA GLN A 13 -12.54 26.64 25.49
C GLN A 13 -13.69 27.51 26.03
N LYS A 14 -14.91 27.20 25.62
CA LYS A 14 -16.14 27.88 26.05
C LYS A 14 -16.48 27.43 27.48
N THR A 15 -15.83 28.05 28.48
CA THR A 15 -16.24 27.95 29.87
C THR A 15 -16.92 29.26 30.25
N GLN A 16 -18.26 29.28 30.25
CA GLN A 16 -19.05 30.31 30.92
C GLN A 16 -20.04 29.63 31.87
N MET A 17 -19.65 29.54 33.14
CA MET A 17 -20.56 29.44 34.27
C MET A 17 -20.42 30.73 35.09
N THR A 18 -21.49 31.52 35.09
CA THR A 18 -22.05 32.30 36.20
C THR A 18 -21.13 32.73 37.36
N SER A 19 -20.94 34.02 37.55
CA SER A 19 -21.47 34.77 38.72
C SER A 19 -20.92 36.20 38.80
N ASN A 20 -21.80 37.11 39.19
CA ASN A 20 -21.55 38.53 39.43
C ASN A 20 -20.52 38.78 40.55
N THR A 21 -19.76 39.87 40.48
CA THR A 21 -19.73 41.00 41.45
C THR A 21 -18.60 42.00 41.09
N SER A 22 -18.90 43.29 41.25
CA SER A 22 -18.17 44.52 40.90
C SER A 22 -16.74 44.72 41.48
N PRO A 23 -15.97 45.72 40.99
CA PRO A 23 -14.51 45.82 41.12
C PRO A 23 -14.04 46.83 42.17
N THR A 24 -12.85 46.63 42.78
CA THR A 24 -11.99 47.73 43.25
C THR A 24 -10.54 47.33 43.53
N PHE A 25 -9.63 48.15 43.00
CA PHE A 25 -8.38 48.64 43.60
C PHE A 25 -7.09 47.76 43.69
N SER A 26 -6.17 48.10 42.77
CA SER A 26 -4.72 48.36 42.95
C SER A 26 -3.83 47.41 43.77
N THR A 27 -2.93 46.70 43.08
CA THR A 27 -1.54 46.52 43.58
C THR A 27 -0.53 46.45 42.42
N LEU A 28 0.44 47.36 42.46
CA LEU A 28 1.68 47.38 41.68
C LEU A 28 2.54 46.14 41.98
N GLY A 29 3.16 45.58 40.93
CA GLY A 29 4.42 44.85 41.06
C GLY A 29 4.35 43.35 40.78
N ARG A 30 4.67 42.95 39.55
CA ARG A 30 5.66 41.91 39.31
C ARG A 30 6.14 41.95 37.86
N SER A 31 7.44 42.18 37.69
CA SER A 31 8.14 41.87 36.45
C SER A 31 7.87 40.41 36.07
N PRO A 32 7.47 40.07 34.82
CA PRO A 32 7.43 38.69 34.40
C PRO A 32 8.87 38.18 34.40
N SER A 33 9.20 37.34 35.37
CA SER A 33 10.39 36.51 35.30
C SER A 33 10.29 35.71 34.00
N ILE A 34 11.11 36.05 33.02
CA ILE A 34 11.38 35.25 31.82
C ILE A 34 12.15 34.02 32.32
N GLY A 35 11.42 33.10 32.95
CA GLY A 35 11.86 31.72 33.09
C GLY A 35 11.74 31.04 31.73
N PRO A 36 12.59 30.05 31.41
CA PRO A 36 12.36 29.21 30.24
C PRO A 36 10.94 28.63 30.31
N PRO A 37 10.21 28.52 29.19
CA PRO A 37 8.84 28.03 29.19
C PRO A 37 8.79 26.68 29.91
N ALA A 38 8.00 26.62 30.99
CA ALA A 38 7.74 25.39 31.71
C ALA A 38 6.96 24.47 30.76
N TYR A 39 7.69 23.60 30.08
CA TYR A 39 7.13 22.66 29.13
C TYR A 39 6.34 21.61 29.90
N THR A 40 5.02 21.56 29.68
CA THR A 40 4.17 20.62 30.39
C THR A 40 4.35 19.21 29.82
N THR A 41 4.03 18.18 30.60
CA THR A 41 4.06 16.79 30.11
C THR A 41 3.14 16.58 28.91
N ASP A 42 2.07 17.38 28.79
CA ASP A 42 1.12 17.34 27.69
C ASP A 42 1.75 17.86 26.39
N ASP A 43 2.58 18.90 26.47
CA ASP A 43 3.33 19.42 25.33
C ASP A 43 4.31 18.35 24.79
N LEU A 44 5.02 17.62 25.68
CA LEU A 44 5.92 16.50 25.31
C LEU A 44 5.19 15.40 24.56
N GLN A 45 3.99 15.05 25.05
CA GLN A 45 3.17 14.02 24.45
C GLN A 45 2.63 14.47 23.09
N ALA A 46 2.18 15.73 22.97
CA ALA A 46 1.73 16.29 21.71
C ALA A 46 2.84 16.25 20.63
N ALA A 47 4.05 16.69 20.96
CA ALA A 47 5.18 16.66 20.02
C ALA A 47 5.53 15.23 19.58
N ARG A 48 5.55 14.26 20.51
CA ARG A 48 5.79 12.84 20.18
C ARG A 48 4.71 12.27 19.25
N ASN A 49 3.46 12.59 19.51
CA ASN A 49 2.33 12.10 18.72
C ASN A 49 2.39 12.64 17.27
N GLU A 50 2.81 13.90 17.09
CA GLU A 50 3.04 14.49 15.77
C GLU A 50 4.17 13.81 15.01
N GLU A 51 5.31 13.54 15.68
CA GLU A 51 6.42 12.80 15.07
C GLU A 51 5.98 11.39 14.64
N GLN A 52 5.25 10.68 15.49
CA GLN A 52 4.71 9.34 15.18
C GLN A 52 3.75 9.38 13.99
N ALA A 53 2.85 10.36 13.94
CA ALA A 53 1.91 10.52 12.82
C ALA A 53 2.66 10.78 11.50
N ARG A 54 3.71 11.61 11.53
CA ARG A 54 4.56 11.87 10.36
C ARG A 54 5.29 10.62 9.89
N TRP A 55 5.85 9.84 10.80
CA TRP A 55 6.53 8.58 10.47
C TRP A 55 5.58 7.57 9.81
N LEU A 56 4.38 7.40 10.36
CA LEU A 56 3.36 6.52 9.78
C LEU A 56 2.95 6.97 8.38
N HIS A 57 2.81 8.28 8.17
CA HIS A 57 2.47 8.84 6.86
C HIS A 57 3.57 8.59 5.83
N LEU A 58 4.84 8.83 6.19
CA LEU A 58 5.99 8.58 5.31
C LEU A 58 6.12 7.10 4.93
N MET A 59 5.93 6.20 5.90
CA MET A 59 5.97 4.76 5.64
C MET A 59 4.88 4.33 4.65
N ARG A 60 3.66 4.85 4.79
CA ARG A 60 2.57 4.54 3.86
C ARG A 60 2.85 5.05 2.44
N ILE A 61 3.40 6.25 2.29
CA ILE A 61 3.80 6.77 0.98
C ILE A 61 4.90 5.90 0.37
N ALA A 62 5.90 5.52 1.15
CA ALA A 62 7.00 4.69 0.67
C ALA A 62 6.49 3.32 0.18
N ILE A 63 5.63 2.67 0.97
CA ILE A 63 4.99 1.40 0.61
C ILE A 63 4.18 1.57 -0.68
N ALA A 64 3.32 2.59 -0.77
CA ALA A 64 2.50 2.82 -1.96
C ALA A 64 3.33 3.08 -3.24
N ALA A 65 4.47 3.79 -3.12
CA ALA A 65 5.38 4.02 -4.23
C ALA A 65 6.07 2.72 -4.69
N ILE A 66 6.50 1.86 -3.76
CA ILE A 66 7.09 0.55 -4.07
C ILE A 66 6.05 -0.36 -4.73
N THR A 67 4.82 -0.42 -4.19
CA THR A 67 3.69 -1.15 -4.79
C THR A 67 3.39 -0.66 -6.21
N LEU A 68 3.41 0.65 -6.45
CA LEU A 68 3.18 1.20 -7.78
C LEU A 68 4.29 0.79 -8.77
N GLY A 69 5.55 0.93 -8.38
CA GLY A 69 6.68 0.58 -9.25
C GLY A 69 6.71 -0.92 -9.60
N THR A 70 6.48 -1.77 -8.61
CA THR A 70 6.46 -3.23 -8.79
C THR A 70 5.27 -3.70 -9.62
N SER A 71 4.06 -3.16 -9.39
CA SER A 71 2.89 -3.49 -10.22
C SER A 71 3.09 -3.11 -11.69
N ILE A 72 3.67 -1.94 -11.98
CA ILE A 72 3.99 -1.52 -13.35
C ILE A 72 5.02 -2.47 -13.99
N ALA A 73 6.04 -2.89 -13.25
CA ALA A 73 7.03 -3.85 -13.73
C ALA A 73 6.38 -5.20 -14.08
N VAL A 74 5.51 -5.72 -13.21
CA VAL A 74 4.75 -6.97 -13.48
C VAL A 74 3.88 -6.84 -14.73
N ILE A 75 3.11 -5.75 -14.86
CA ILE A 75 2.27 -5.49 -16.04
C ILE A 75 3.14 -5.45 -17.30
N SER A 76 4.31 -4.81 -17.24
CA SER A 76 5.22 -4.67 -18.38
C SER A 76 5.75 -6.03 -18.84
N CYS A 77 6.24 -6.86 -17.93
CA CYS A 77 6.72 -8.21 -18.27
C CYS A 77 5.62 -9.08 -18.90
N ILE A 78 4.41 -9.05 -18.34
CA ILE A 78 3.29 -9.85 -18.86
C ILE A 78 2.82 -9.32 -20.23
N ALA A 79 2.81 -7.99 -20.42
CA ALA A 79 2.40 -7.37 -21.67
C ALA A 79 3.31 -7.73 -22.84
N VAL A 80 4.63 -7.79 -22.63
CA VAL A 80 5.60 -8.19 -23.66
C VAL A 80 5.39 -9.64 -24.07
N SER A 81 5.23 -10.56 -23.12
CA SER A 81 4.95 -11.97 -23.40
C SER A 81 3.62 -12.16 -24.14
N LEU A 82 2.58 -11.43 -23.73
CA LEU A 82 1.26 -11.52 -24.37
C LEU A 82 1.28 -10.95 -25.79
N LYS A 83 2.04 -9.88 -26.03
CA LYS A 83 2.24 -9.33 -27.37
C LYS A 83 2.98 -10.33 -28.27
N ALA A 84 4.03 -10.96 -27.76
CA ALA A 84 4.77 -11.97 -28.51
C ALA A 84 3.89 -13.18 -28.86
N TYR A 85 2.99 -13.59 -27.95
CA TYR A 85 1.99 -14.62 -28.23
C TYR A 85 1.03 -14.18 -29.35
N SER A 86 0.44 -12.98 -29.23
CA SER A 86 -0.50 -12.47 -30.24
C SER A 86 0.13 -12.31 -31.63
N ASP A 87 1.40 -11.88 -31.70
CA ASP A 87 2.10 -11.68 -32.98
C ASP A 87 2.54 -13.01 -33.61
N SER A 88 2.68 -14.09 -32.83
CA SER A 88 3.13 -15.42 -33.29
C SER A 88 2.00 -16.46 -33.39
N HIS A 89 0.81 -16.15 -32.90
CA HIS A 89 -0.37 -17.00 -33.01
C HIS A 89 -0.99 -16.87 -34.40
N LEU A 90 -0.35 -17.47 -35.40
CA LEU A 90 -1.00 -17.73 -36.69
C LEU A 90 -2.01 -18.87 -36.47
N GLY A 91 -3.28 -18.62 -36.77
CA GLY A 91 -4.39 -19.54 -36.53
C GLY A 91 -4.17 -20.94 -37.13
N ALA A 92 -5.00 -21.90 -36.72
CA ALA A 92 -4.90 -23.33 -37.09
C ALA A 92 -4.87 -23.63 -38.61
N GLU A 93 -5.15 -22.62 -39.44
CA GLU A 93 -5.02 -22.66 -40.90
C GLU A 93 -3.58 -22.61 -41.43
N TRP A 94 -2.60 -22.23 -40.60
CA TRP A 94 -1.18 -22.33 -40.93
C TRP A 94 -0.56 -23.51 -40.16
N LEU A 95 -0.18 -24.57 -40.88
CA LEU A 95 0.27 -25.88 -40.38
C LEU A 95 1.58 -25.90 -39.55
N LEU A 96 1.99 -24.79 -38.92
CA LEU A 96 3.11 -24.73 -37.97
C LEU A 96 2.58 -24.46 -36.55
N PRO A 97 2.18 -25.50 -35.78
CA PRO A 97 1.76 -25.32 -34.40
C PRO A 97 2.99 -25.05 -33.52
N LEU A 98 3.47 -23.81 -33.50
CA LEU A 98 4.53 -23.36 -32.60
C LEU A 98 4.07 -23.37 -31.13
N TRP A 99 2.76 -23.22 -30.94
CA TRP A 99 2.06 -23.21 -29.65
C TRP A 99 1.16 -24.45 -29.50
N PRO A 100 0.97 -24.97 -28.28
CA PRO A 100 0.06 -26.09 -28.06
C PRO A 100 -1.39 -25.69 -28.34
N LEU A 101 -2.23 -26.66 -28.70
CA LEU A 101 -3.62 -26.44 -29.13
C LEU A 101 -4.52 -25.85 -28.01
N HIS A 102 -4.09 -25.97 -26.76
CA HIS A 102 -4.75 -25.44 -25.57
C HIS A 102 -3.74 -24.72 -24.68
N VAL A 103 -3.50 -23.43 -24.97
CA VAL A 103 -2.73 -22.54 -24.06
C VAL A 103 -3.69 -21.88 -23.09
N ASP A 104 -3.52 -22.12 -21.79
CA ASP A 104 -4.30 -21.44 -20.76
C ASP A 104 -3.74 -20.03 -20.48
N LEU A 105 -4.42 -19.00 -21.01
CA LEU A 105 -4.10 -17.58 -20.77
C LEU A 105 -4.80 -16.98 -19.54
N ARG A 106 -5.67 -17.75 -18.88
CA ARG A 106 -6.45 -17.27 -17.73
C ARG A 106 -5.57 -16.66 -16.62
N PRO A 107 -4.45 -17.27 -16.21
CA PRO A 107 -3.60 -16.70 -15.16
C PRO A 107 -3.00 -15.35 -15.56
N SER A 108 -2.59 -15.19 -16.81
CA SER A 108 -1.99 -13.93 -17.29
C SER A 108 -3.02 -12.79 -17.30
N HIS A 109 -4.26 -13.07 -17.74
CA HIS A 109 -5.32 -12.07 -17.75
C HIS A 109 -5.74 -11.64 -16.33
N THR A 110 -5.79 -12.57 -15.37
CA THR A 110 -6.14 -12.24 -13.98
C THR A 110 -5.06 -11.40 -13.32
N VAL A 111 -3.78 -11.74 -13.50
CA VAL A 111 -2.65 -10.95 -12.98
C VAL A 111 -2.66 -9.54 -13.59
N LEU A 112 -2.94 -9.42 -14.90
CA LEU A 112 -3.02 -8.12 -15.59
C LEU A 112 -4.16 -7.25 -15.03
N GLY A 113 -5.36 -7.82 -14.85
CA GLY A 113 -6.50 -7.11 -14.27
C GLY A 113 -6.27 -6.70 -12.82
N CYS A 114 -5.67 -7.58 -12.02
CA CYS A 114 -5.28 -7.30 -10.65
C CYS A 114 -4.23 -6.18 -10.56
N GLY A 115 -3.12 -6.33 -11.27
CA GLY A 115 -2.01 -5.37 -11.25
C GLY A 115 -2.43 -3.98 -11.73
N THR A 116 -3.25 -3.88 -12.78
CA THR A 116 -3.78 -2.60 -13.27
C THR A 116 -4.66 -1.92 -12.24
N THR A 117 -5.52 -2.68 -11.56
CA THR A 117 -6.36 -2.18 -10.48
C THR A 117 -5.48 -1.64 -9.34
N ILE A 118 -4.52 -2.42 -8.85
CA ILE A 118 -3.58 -2.01 -7.79
C ILE A 118 -2.83 -0.74 -8.21
N SER A 119 -2.34 -0.67 -9.44
CA SER A 119 -1.60 0.48 -9.96
C SER A 119 -2.44 1.76 -9.96
N VAL A 120 -3.69 1.70 -10.45
CA VAL A 120 -4.61 2.85 -10.46
C VAL A 120 -4.89 3.34 -9.05
N PHE A 121 -5.18 2.44 -8.12
CA PHE A 121 -5.46 2.83 -6.73
C PHE A 121 -4.22 3.39 -6.02
N SER A 122 -3.04 2.79 -6.19
CA SER A 122 -1.79 3.33 -5.65
C SER A 122 -1.47 4.72 -6.22
N LEU A 123 -1.74 4.94 -7.50
CA LEU A 123 -1.58 6.24 -8.14
C LEU A 123 -2.55 7.28 -7.55
N VAL A 124 -3.82 6.91 -7.36
CA VAL A 124 -4.82 7.78 -6.73
C VAL A 124 -4.43 8.11 -5.29
N TYR A 125 -3.93 7.14 -4.53
CA TYR A 125 -3.46 7.35 -3.16
C TYR A 125 -2.28 8.31 -3.11
N LEU A 126 -1.27 8.11 -3.96
CA LEU A 126 -0.11 9.01 -4.04
C LEU A 126 -0.54 10.42 -4.47
N ALA A 127 -1.39 10.54 -5.48
CA ALA A 127 -1.94 11.82 -5.91
C ALA A 127 -2.67 12.54 -4.74
N ALA A 128 -3.48 11.81 -3.99
CA ALA A 128 -4.16 12.34 -2.81
C ALA A 128 -3.18 12.75 -1.68
N ALA A 129 -2.05 12.05 -1.54
CA ALA A 129 -1.01 12.37 -0.57
C ALA A 129 -0.17 13.61 -0.98
N PHE A 130 0.00 13.85 -2.27
CA PHE A 130 0.70 15.04 -2.78
C PHE A 130 -0.14 16.31 -2.76
N ILE A 131 -1.48 16.19 -2.84
CA ILE A 131 -2.37 17.34 -2.74
C ILE A 131 -2.50 17.72 -1.25
N PRO A 132 -2.09 18.93 -0.83
CA PRO A 132 -2.31 19.43 0.52
C PRO A 132 -3.79 19.75 0.71
N MET A 133 -4.63 18.71 0.76
CA MET A 133 -6.06 18.86 0.88
C MET A 133 -6.41 18.93 2.37
N PRO A 134 -7.18 19.93 2.84
CA PRO A 134 -7.62 20.05 4.24
C PRO A 134 -8.66 19.00 4.65
N ARG A 135 -8.69 17.84 3.99
CA ARG A 135 -9.64 16.76 4.29
C ARG A 135 -9.19 16.05 5.56
N LYS A 136 -10.16 15.82 6.47
CA LYS A 136 -9.98 15.05 7.72
C LYS A 136 -9.18 13.78 7.43
N LEU A 137 -8.02 13.65 8.06
CA LEU A 137 -7.09 12.51 7.99
C LEU A 137 -7.80 11.14 8.15
N HIS A 138 -8.94 11.13 8.83
CA HIS A 138 -9.82 9.98 9.00
C HIS A 138 -10.30 9.35 7.67
N ASN A 139 -10.67 10.16 6.68
CA ASN A 139 -11.17 9.63 5.40
C ASN A 139 -10.06 8.96 4.58
N LEU A 140 -8.84 9.50 4.63
CA LEU A 140 -7.67 8.91 3.96
C LEU A 140 -7.27 7.58 4.61
N ASN A 141 -7.40 7.47 5.93
CA ASN A 141 -7.11 6.22 6.65
C ASN A 141 -8.10 5.10 6.27
N ILE A 142 -9.40 5.43 6.13
CA ILE A 142 -10.42 4.47 5.68
C ILE A 142 -10.17 4.03 4.24
N ILE A 143 -9.90 4.97 3.33
CA ILE A 143 -9.61 4.67 1.92
C ILE A 143 -8.37 3.78 1.81
N SER A 144 -7.30 4.11 2.54
CA SER A 144 -6.08 3.31 2.59
C SER A 144 -6.33 1.89 3.12
N SER A 145 -7.19 1.74 4.14
CA SER A 145 -7.53 0.44 4.70
C SER A 145 -8.28 -0.42 3.68
N ILE A 146 -9.34 0.12 3.07
CA ILE A 146 -10.12 -0.57 2.02
C ILE A 146 -9.22 -0.98 0.87
N PHE A 147 -8.31 -0.09 0.45
CA PHE A 147 -7.37 -0.39 -0.62
C PHE A 147 -6.42 -1.53 -0.26
N SER A 148 -5.80 -1.51 0.93
CA SER A 148 -4.91 -2.59 1.36
C SER A 148 -5.63 -3.94 1.45
N PHE A 149 -6.90 -3.96 1.86
CA PHE A 149 -7.70 -5.19 1.83
C PHE A 149 -7.94 -5.68 0.40
N LEU A 150 -8.37 -4.80 -0.51
CA LEU A 150 -8.60 -5.17 -1.91
C LEU A 150 -7.31 -5.67 -2.58
N ALA A 151 -6.19 -4.99 -2.33
CA ALA A 151 -4.89 -5.36 -2.86
C ALA A 151 -4.41 -6.71 -2.30
N LEU A 152 -4.59 -6.96 -1.00
CA LEU A 152 -4.28 -8.26 -0.39
C LEU A 152 -5.13 -9.38 -1.00
N PHE A 153 -6.45 -9.18 -1.13
CA PHE A 153 -7.32 -10.16 -1.77
C PHE A 153 -6.88 -10.45 -3.21
N ALA A 154 -6.68 -9.41 -4.01
CA ALA A 154 -6.29 -9.56 -5.41
C ALA A 154 -4.92 -10.26 -5.54
N THR A 155 -3.99 -10.01 -4.62
CA THR A 155 -2.69 -10.68 -4.60
C THR A 155 -2.80 -12.14 -4.16
N LEU A 156 -3.63 -12.48 -3.17
CA LEU A 156 -3.90 -13.88 -2.79
C LEU A 156 -4.52 -14.67 -3.95
N PHE A 157 -5.49 -14.08 -4.66
CA PHE A 157 -6.05 -14.71 -5.86
C PHE A 157 -4.96 -14.94 -6.91
N THR A 158 -4.10 -13.94 -7.12
CA THR A 158 -3.02 -14.01 -8.10
C THR A 158 -1.99 -15.09 -7.73
N THR A 159 -1.60 -15.22 -6.46
CA THR A 159 -0.63 -16.23 -6.01
C THR A 159 -1.21 -17.65 -6.08
N ILE A 160 -2.51 -17.83 -5.85
CA ILE A 160 -3.18 -19.12 -6.06
C ILE A 160 -3.05 -19.54 -7.54
N TYR A 161 -3.40 -18.67 -8.49
CA TYR A 161 -3.26 -18.97 -9.92
C TYR A 161 -1.80 -19.05 -10.38
N ALA A 162 -0.88 -18.34 -9.73
CA ALA A 162 0.56 -18.46 -9.98
C ALA A 162 1.12 -19.78 -9.43
N SER A 163 0.55 -20.33 -8.36
CA SER A 163 0.95 -21.65 -7.86
C SER A 163 0.55 -22.77 -8.83
N ASP A 164 -0.59 -22.62 -9.51
CA ASP A 164 -0.93 -23.47 -10.64
C ASP A 164 0.06 -23.28 -11.79
N LEU A 165 0.52 -22.03 -12.04
CA LEU A 165 1.57 -21.77 -13.02
C LEU A 165 2.84 -22.57 -12.70
N THR A 166 3.28 -22.61 -11.43
CA THR A 166 4.49 -23.32 -10.97
C THR A 166 4.34 -24.83 -10.84
N ASN A 167 3.18 -25.34 -10.42
CA ASN A 167 2.95 -26.79 -10.31
C ASN A 167 2.89 -27.44 -11.69
N ASN A 168 2.38 -26.72 -12.70
CA ASN A 168 2.39 -27.14 -14.10
C ASN A 168 3.75 -26.92 -14.80
N LEU A 169 4.78 -26.37 -14.12
CA LEU A 169 6.17 -26.45 -14.61
C LEU A 169 6.74 -27.87 -14.41
N ALA A 170 6.21 -28.64 -13.45
CA ALA A 170 6.69 -29.99 -13.15
C ALA A 170 6.04 -31.08 -14.02
N ASP A 171 4.79 -30.90 -14.43
CA ASP A 171 4.03 -31.94 -15.13
C ASP A 171 3.96 -31.71 -16.66
N SER A 172 4.53 -32.66 -17.40
CA SER A 172 5.15 -32.40 -18.70
C SER A 172 4.31 -32.73 -19.94
N THR A 173 3.00 -33.00 -19.80
CA THR A 173 2.36 -33.91 -20.79
C THR A 173 1.04 -33.55 -21.46
N SER A 174 0.34 -32.42 -21.23
CA SER A 174 -0.75 -32.09 -22.19
C SER A 174 -1.36 -30.68 -22.24
N SER A 175 -1.17 -29.81 -21.24
CA SER A 175 -1.81 -28.47 -21.28
C SER A 175 -1.08 -27.51 -20.34
N GLY A 176 0.17 -27.22 -20.69
CA GLY A 176 1.02 -26.31 -19.92
C GLY A 176 0.67 -24.84 -20.21
N THR A 177 0.83 -24.00 -19.19
CA THR A 177 0.74 -22.54 -19.32
C THR A 177 1.85 -21.98 -20.22
N LEU A 178 1.67 -20.74 -20.71
CA LEU A 178 2.63 -20.08 -21.63
C LEU A 178 4.07 -20.15 -21.11
N ASN A 179 4.29 -19.84 -19.83
CA ASN A 179 5.63 -19.81 -19.21
C ASN A 179 6.24 -21.21 -19.09
N SER A 180 5.45 -22.22 -18.71
CA SER A 180 5.92 -23.62 -18.64
C SER A 180 6.36 -24.11 -20.01
N TRP A 181 5.57 -23.79 -21.05
CA TRP A 181 5.88 -24.15 -22.42
C TRP A 181 7.15 -23.49 -22.94
N THR A 182 7.32 -22.17 -22.73
CA THR A 182 8.50 -21.45 -23.21
C THR A 182 9.77 -21.86 -22.46
N CYS A 183 9.70 -22.11 -21.15
CA CYS A 183 10.85 -22.50 -20.35
C CYS A 183 11.36 -23.92 -20.64
N LYS A 184 10.52 -24.81 -21.20
CA LYS A 184 10.95 -26.14 -21.67
C LYS A 184 12.09 -26.07 -22.70
N TRP A 185 12.18 -24.98 -23.44
CA TRP A 185 13.18 -24.77 -24.49
C TRP A 185 14.51 -24.20 -23.99
N GLN A 186 14.63 -23.90 -22.69
CA GLN A 186 15.85 -23.30 -22.11
C GLN A 186 17.05 -24.27 -22.10
N GLY A 187 16.80 -25.59 -22.15
CA GLY A 187 17.83 -26.64 -22.11
C GLY A 187 18.21 -27.24 -23.48
N LEU A 188 17.52 -26.87 -24.56
CA LEU A 188 17.96 -27.20 -25.91
C LEU A 188 18.79 -26.02 -26.41
N ASP A 189 20.07 -26.26 -26.73
CA ASP A 189 20.94 -25.24 -27.32
C ASP A 189 20.20 -24.50 -28.44
N SER A 190 20.51 -23.21 -28.59
CA SER A 190 19.85 -22.20 -29.44
C SER A 190 19.65 -22.59 -30.92
N ALA A 191 20.18 -23.75 -31.32
CA ALA A 191 20.03 -24.38 -32.63
C ALA A 191 18.62 -24.97 -32.88
N GLY A 192 17.83 -25.26 -31.84
CA GLY A 192 16.50 -25.90 -31.99
C GLY A 192 15.31 -25.09 -31.46
N ALA A 193 15.55 -24.07 -30.63
CA ALA A 193 14.49 -23.27 -30.03
C ALA A 193 14.02 -22.13 -30.96
N PRO A 194 12.71 -21.85 -31.06
CA PRO A 194 12.22 -20.68 -31.76
C PRO A 194 12.81 -19.39 -31.15
N ALA A 195 13.12 -18.42 -32.01
CA ALA A 195 13.70 -17.15 -31.57
C ALA A 195 12.80 -16.50 -30.51
N ARG A 196 13.43 -15.99 -29.44
CA ARG A 196 12.81 -15.28 -28.29
C ARG A 196 12.11 -16.13 -27.23
N PHE A 197 12.04 -17.45 -27.34
CA PHE A 197 11.39 -18.28 -26.31
C PHE A 197 12.16 -18.25 -24.97
N ILE A 198 13.49 -18.18 -25.03
CA ILE A 198 14.36 -18.04 -23.85
C ILE A 198 14.16 -16.66 -23.18
N GLU A 199 13.99 -15.60 -23.99
CA GLU A 199 13.72 -14.25 -23.51
C GLU A 199 12.37 -14.20 -22.77
N ILE A 200 11.31 -14.75 -23.39
CA ILE A 200 9.96 -14.81 -22.80
C ILE A 200 9.96 -15.64 -21.51
N CYS A 201 10.72 -16.74 -21.46
CA CYS A 201 10.88 -17.53 -20.23
C CYS A 201 11.51 -16.69 -19.11
N ASN A 202 12.61 -15.98 -19.39
CA ASN A 202 13.30 -15.14 -18.40
C ASN A 202 12.43 -13.95 -17.94
N GLU A 203 11.66 -13.34 -18.84
CA GLU A 203 10.70 -12.29 -18.48
C GLU A 203 9.56 -12.83 -17.61
N GLY A 204 9.07 -14.03 -17.92
CA GLY A 204 8.02 -14.71 -17.16
C GLY A 204 8.45 -15.12 -15.76
N THR A 205 9.69 -15.60 -15.58
CA THR A 205 10.25 -15.90 -14.26
C THR A 205 10.49 -14.63 -13.44
N ALA A 206 11.00 -13.56 -14.06
CA ALA A 206 11.13 -12.26 -13.40
C ALA A 206 9.77 -11.71 -12.94
N ALA A 207 8.72 -11.87 -13.75
CA ALA A 207 7.36 -11.46 -13.37
C ALA A 207 6.85 -12.23 -12.14
N LEU A 208 7.13 -13.54 -12.04
CA LEU A 208 6.76 -14.36 -10.88
C LEU A 208 7.47 -13.89 -9.60
N ASP A 209 8.77 -13.61 -9.67
CA ASP A 209 9.53 -13.10 -8.55
C ASP A 209 8.99 -11.75 -8.06
N LEU A 210 8.63 -10.87 -9.00
CA LEU A 210 8.01 -9.58 -8.69
C LEU A 210 6.63 -9.71 -8.05
N VAL A 211 5.82 -10.70 -8.45
CA VAL A 211 4.50 -10.97 -7.83
C VAL A 211 4.67 -11.46 -6.39
N ILE A 212 5.66 -12.33 -6.13
CA ILE A 212 5.99 -12.79 -4.76
C ILE A 212 6.44 -11.60 -3.91
N PHE A 213 7.32 -10.76 -4.44
CA PHE A 213 7.76 -9.54 -3.76
C PHE A 213 6.59 -8.61 -3.44
N LEU A 214 5.70 -8.37 -4.42
CA LEU A 214 4.49 -7.57 -4.25
C LEU A 214 3.59 -8.12 -3.14
N ALA A 215 3.43 -9.44 -3.04
CA ALA A 215 2.66 -10.07 -1.97
C ALA A 215 3.23 -9.77 -0.57
N ILE A 216 4.55 -9.78 -0.41
CA ILE A 216 5.20 -9.44 0.86
C ILE A 216 4.94 -7.96 1.22
N VAL A 217 5.05 -7.07 0.23
CA VAL A 217 4.81 -5.63 0.42
C VAL A 217 3.36 -5.36 0.86
N GLU A 218 2.37 -6.05 0.28
CA GLU A 218 0.96 -5.92 0.67
C GLU A 218 0.69 -6.42 2.10
N VAL A 219 1.33 -7.51 2.53
CA VAL A 219 1.25 -7.98 3.92
C VAL A 219 1.80 -6.93 4.88
N LEU A 220 2.92 -6.29 4.54
CA LEU A 220 3.47 -5.19 5.34
C LEU A 220 2.54 -3.98 5.37
N ALA A 221 1.87 -3.65 4.25
CA ALA A 221 0.91 -2.56 4.16
C ALA A 221 -0.28 -2.79 5.11
N VAL A 222 -0.86 -3.99 5.10
CA VAL A 222 -1.95 -4.39 6.01
C VAL A 222 -1.48 -4.40 7.46
N GLY A 223 -0.26 -4.85 7.74
CA GLY A 223 0.34 -4.76 9.07
C GLY A 223 0.42 -3.32 9.58
N ALA A 224 0.83 -2.38 8.74
CA ALA A 224 0.94 -0.97 9.09
C ALA A 224 -0.44 -0.30 9.34
N THR A 225 -1.48 -0.68 8.59
CA THR A 225 -2.84 -0.16 8.83
C THR A 225 -3.44 -0.74 10.11
N ALA A 226 -3.27 -2.05 10.35
CA ALA A 226 -3.71 -2.71 11.58
C ALA A 226 -3.02 -2.13 12.82
N TRP A 227 -1.71 -1.88 12.73
CA TRP A 227 -0.94 -1.27 13.81
C TRP A 227 -1.45 0.14 14.16
N GLY A 228 -1.72 0.96 13.14
CA GLY A 228 -2.29 2.30 13.34
C GLY A 228 -3.65 2.26 14.04
N TRP A 229 -4.52 1.32 13.65
CA TRP A 229 -5.83 1.15 14.28
C TRP A 229 -5.73 0.62 15.73
N TRP A 230 -4.77 -0.27 15.99
CA TRP A 230 -4.51 -0.80 17.33
C TRP A 230 -4.08 0.31 18.32
N ILE A 231 -3.22 1.24 17.90
CA ILE A 231 -2.80 2.37 18.74
C ILE A 231 -4.00 3.27 19.06
N GLU A 232 -4.84 3.58 18.07
CA GLU A 232 -6.02 4.43 18.27
C GLU A 232 -7.00 3.82 19.28
N THR A 233 -7.24 2.51 19.20
CA THR A 233 -8.14 1.81 20.14
C THR A 233 -7.56 1.71 21.55
N ARG A 234 -6.24 1.63 21.71
CA ARG A 234 -5.59 1.69 23.03
C ARG A 234 -5.79 3.03 23.71
N MET A 235 -5.64 4.14 23.00
CA MET A 235 -5.82 5.49 23.56
C MET A 235 -7.28 5.72 24.00
N LYS A 236 -8.25 5.25 23.21
CA LYS A 236 -9.67 5.32 23.58
C LYS A 236 -9.99 4.55 24.87
N ARG A 237 -9.37 3.38 25.09
CA ARG A 237 -9.59 2.58 26.31
C ARG A 237 -9.03 3.26 27.56
N VAL A 238 -7.81 3.78 27.50
CA VAL A 238 -7.18 4.46 28.66
C VAL A 238 -7.99 5.68 29.09
N SER A 239 -8.56 6.44 28.15
CA SER A 239 -9.39 7.61 28.47
C SER A 239 -10.70 7.23 29.18
N VAL A 240 -11.28 6.08 28.84
CA VAL A 240 -12.51 5.58 29.47
C VAL A 240 -12.27 5.04 30.89
N GLU A 241 -11.12 4.39 31.11
CA GLU A 241 -10.72 3.94 32.45
C GLU A 241 -10.40 5.12 33.37
N GLY A 242 -9.60 6.10 32.91
CA GLY A 242 -9.29 7.29 33.69
C GLY A 242 -10.53 8.12 34.07
N GLY A 243 -11.53 8.20 33.19
CA GLY A 243 -12.80 8.87 33.49
C GLY A 243 -13.69 8.12 34.48
N LYS A 244 -13.52 6.80 34.66
CA LYS A 244 -14.26 6.03 35.67
C LYS A 244 -13.70 6.25 37.08
N ASP A 245 -12.39 6.41 37.19
CA ASP A 245 -11.72 6.60 38.48
C ASP A 245 -12.04 7.99 39.07
N GLU A 246 -12.24 9.00 38.21
CA GLU A 246 -12.62 10.35 38.64
C GLU A 246 -14.07 10.43 39.18
N ILE A 247 -14.98 9.59 38.67
CA ILE A 247 -16.39 9.55 39.12
C ILE A 247 -16.56 8.82 40.45
N GLN A 248 -15.61 7.96 40.85
CA GLN A 248 -15.65 7.25 42.14
C GLN A 248 -15.13 8.09 43.32
N LEU A 249 -14.56 9.28 43.07
CA LEU A 249 -13.94 10.16 44.06
C LEU A 249 -14.78 11.41 44.40
N VAL A 250 -16.01 11.51 43.88
CA VAL A 250 -16.98 12.59 44.16
C VAL A 250 -18.23 12.01 44.80
#